data_AF-A0A024QIK7-F1
#
_entry.id   AF-A0A024QIK7-F1
#
_cell.length_a   1.000
_cell.length_b   1.000
_cell.length_c   1.000
_cell.angle_alpha   90.00
_cell.angle_beta   90.00
_cell.angle_gamma   90.00
#
_symmetry.space_group_name_H-M   'P 1'
#
loop_
_entity.id
_entity.type
_entity.pdbx_description
1 polymer ?
#
loop_
_entity_poly.entity_id
_entity_poly.type
_entity_poly.pdbx_seq_one_letter_code
_entity_poly.pdbx_strand_id
1 'polypeptide(L)'
;MFEKKLADEESVNHYDNVLNCVNEMKEEEAKAFLKQVYARIDIALNGNGEYDSQKFLKDLDGKFKELVEVTKKEKEKKKEKNQAE
;
A
#
# COMPACT_ATOMS: atom_id res chain seq x y z
N MET A 1 13.25 -15.88 -14.23
CA MET A 1 12.86 -14.98 -15.35
C MET A 1 11.37 -14.75 -15.27
N PHE A 2 10.91 -13.51 -15.26
CA PHE A 2 9.48 -13.20 -15.45
C PHE A 2 9.16 -13.35 -16.93
N GLU A 3 8.85 -14.57 -17.36
CA GLU A 3 8.54 -14.86 -18.76
C GLU A 3 7.24 -14.15 -19.17
N LYS A 4 7.34 -13.12 -20.02
CA LYS A 4 6.25 -12.56 -20.85
C LYS A 4 4.94 -12.18 -20.14
N LYS A 5 4.95 -11.95 -18.83
CA LYS A 5 3.83 -11.30 -18.12
C LYS A 5 4.20 -9.84 -17.92
N LEU A 6 4.10 -9.05 -19.00
CA LEU A 6 4.02 -7.61 -18.83
C LEU A 6 2.74 -7.31 -18.04
N ALA A 7 2.85 -6.43 -17.05
CA ALA A 7 1.68 -5.92 -16.36
C ALA A 7 0.75 -5.24 -17.39
N ASP A 8 -0.55 -5.50 -17.29
CA ASP A 8 -1.53 -4.76 -18.08
C ASP A 8 -1.55 -3.28 -17.66
N GLU A 9 -2.17 -2.45 -18.50
CA GLU A 9 -2.26 -1.01 -18.27
C GLU A 9 -2.95 -0.68 -16.93
N GLU A 10 -3.93 -1.47 -16.52
CA GLU A 10 -4.61 -1.32 -15.23
C GLU A 10 -3.65 -1.55 -14.06
N SER A 11 -2.83 -2.60 -14.13
CA SER A 11 -1.82 -2.93 -13.14
C SER A 11 -0.74 -1.85 -13.05
N VAL A 12 -0.26 -1.34 -14.19
CA VAL A 12 0.71 -0.22 -14.22
C VAL A 12 0.12 1.02 -13.55
N ASN A 13 -1.11 1.40 -13.91
CA ASN A 13 -1.82 2.49 -13.27
C ASN A 13 -1.99 2.28 -11.76
N HIS A 14 -2.23 1.05 -11.32
CA HIS A 14 -2.31 0.74 -9.90
C HIS A 14 -0.96 0.99 -9.21
N TYR A 15 0.16 0.56 -9.80
CA TYR A 15 1.50 0.79 -9.25
C TYR A 15 1.82 2.28 -9.11
N ASP A 16 1.56 3.06 -10.16
CA ASP A 16 1.78 4.51 -10.14
C ASP A 16 0.93 5.19 -9.07
N ASN A 17 -0.32 4.76 -8.90
CA ASN A 17 -1.19 5.27 -7.83
C ASN A 17 -0.62 4.96 -6.44
N VAL A 18 -0.15 3.74 -6.20
CA VAL A 18 0.47 3.36 -4.91
C VAL A 18 1.72 4.20 -4.66
N LEU A 19 2.61 4.34 -5.65
CA LEU A 19 3.83 5.14 -5.54
C LEU A 19 3.53 6.62 -5.25
N ASN A 20 2.54 7.19 -5.93
CA ASN A 20 2.11 8.56 -5.67
C ASN A 20 1.56 8.72 -4.24
N CYS A 21 0.79 7.75 -3.73
CA CYS A 21 0.30 7.81 -2.36
C CYS A 21 1.43 7.72 -1.33
N VAL A 22 2.44 6.87 -1.58
CA VAL A 22 3.64 6.76 -0.73
C VAL A 22 4.43 8.07 -0.72
N ASN A 23 4.61 8.71 -1.89
CA ASN A 23 5.32 9.99 -1.99
C ASN A 23 4.64 11.14 -1.24
N GLU A 24 3.31 11.06 -1.06
CA GLU A 24 2.53 12.07 -0.36
C GLU A 24 2.40 11.81 1.15
N MET A 25 2.86 10.65 1.63
CA MET A 25 2.86 10.36 3.06
C MET A 25 3.75 11.33 3.82
N LYS A 26 3.30 11.75 4.99
CA LYS A 26 4.18 12.41 5.95
C LYS A 26 5.19 11.43 6.51
N GLU A 27 6.31 11.95 7.00
CA GLU A 27 7.39 11.13 7.55
C GLU A 27 6.91 10.10 8.59
N GLU A 28 6.06 10.52 9.54
CA GLU A 28 5.53 9.63 10.58
C GLU A 28 4.57 8.55 10.02
N GLU A 29 3.78 8.89 9.00
CA GLU A 29 2.90 7.95 8.31
C GLU A 29 3.72 6.92 7.53
N ALA A 30 4.77 7.37 6.83
CA ALA A 30 5.70 6.51 6.09
C ALA A 30 6.46 5.57 7.04
N LYS A 31 6.95 6.08 8.19
CA LYS A 31 7.59 5.24 9.23
C LYS A 31 6.64 4.19 9.77
N ALA A 32 5.40 4.57 10.08
CA ALA A 32 4.39 3.64 10.58
C ALA A 32 4.04 2.56 9.54
N PHE A 33 3.87 2.95 8.28
CA PHE A 33 3.64 2.04 7.16
C PHE A 33 4.80 1.05 7.01
N LEU A 34 6.04 1.55 6.99
CA LEU A 34 7.23 0.72 6.87
C LEU A 34 7.38 -0.26 8.04
N LYS A 35 7.13 0.20 9.27
CA LYS A 35 7.13 -0.66 10.47
C LYS A 35 6.11 -1.78 10.37
N GLN A 36 4.92 -1.49 9.83
CA GLN A 36 3.88 -2.49 9.60
C GLN A 36 4.27 -3.54 8.55
N VAL A 37 4.99 -3.14 7.49
CA VAL A 37 5.51 -4.07 6.48
C VAL A 37 6.60 -4.95 7.09
N TYR A 38 7.57 -4.36 7.79
CA TYR A 38 8.66 -5.11 8.43
C TYR A 38 8.15 -6.12 9.46
N ALA A 39 7.19 -5.74 10.30
CA ALA A 39 6.63 -6.66 11.30
C ALA A 39 6.00 -7.90 10.64
N ARG A 40 5.31 -7.73 9.51
CA ARG A 40 4.71 -8.86 8.79
C ARG A 40 5.75 -9.76 8.13
N ILE A 41 6.84 -9.18 7.60
CA ILE A 41 7.98 -9.94 7.08
C ILE A 41 8.60 -10.78 8.20
N ASP A 42 8.84 -10.16 9.37
CA ASP A 42 9.41 -10.85 10.53
C ASP A 42 8.53 -12.01 11.00
N ILE A 43 7.21 -11.80 11.11
CA ILE A 43 6.27 -12.87 11.46
C ILE A 43 6.28 -13.99 10.40
N ALA A 44 6.35 -13.67 9.11
CA ALA A 44 6.36 -14.67 8.05
C ALA A 44 7.67 -15.51 8.03
N LEU A 45 8.78 -14.93 8.48
CA LEU A 45 10.09 -15.60 8.52
C LEU A 45 10.33 -16.35 9.83
N ASN A 46 9.95 -15.75 10.96
CA ASN A 46 10.36 -16.16 12.30
C ASN A 46 9.19 -16.54 13.22
N GLY A 47 7.94 -16.44 12.74
CA GLY A 47 6.75 -16.74 13.52
C GLY A 47 6.53 -18.25 13.77
N ASN A 48 5.38 -18.56 14.37
CA ASN A 48 4.96 -19.93 14.70
C ASN A 48 4.52 -20.79 13.48
N GLY A 49 4.69 -20.28 12.25
CA GLY A 49 4.29 -20.96 11.02
C GLY A 49 2.81 -20.80 10.63
N GLU A 50 1.98 -20.11 11.43
CA GLU A 50 0.56 -19.86 11.07
C GLU A 50 0.39 -18.76 10.02
N TYR A 51 1.37 -17.86 9.93
CA TYR A 51 1.42 -16.77 8.98
C TYR A 51 2.49 -17.06 7.92
N ASP A 52 2.05 -17.66 6.81
CA ASP A 52 2.94 -18.04 5.72
C ASP A 52 3.18 -16.89 4.71
N SER A 53 4.10 -17.13 3.77
CA SER A 53 4.44 -16.18 2.71
C SER A 53 3.26 -15.85 1.78
N GLN A 54 2.30 -16.75 1.58
CA GLN A 54 1.13 -16.48 0.74
C GLN A 54 0.15 -15.54 1.44
N LYS A 55 -0.10 -15.74 2.74
CA LYS A 55 -0.90 -14.83 3.57
C LYS A 55 -0.24 -13.45 3.63
N PHE A 56 1.07 -13.41 3.82
CA PHE A 56 1.84 -12.16 3.77
C PHE A 56 1.62 -11.39 2.46
N LEU A 57 1.77 -12.04 1.31
CA LEU A 57 1.61 -11.37 0.01
C LEU A 57 0.18 -10.85 -0.20
N LYS A 58 -0.85 -11.61 0.22
CA LYS A 58 -2.25 -11.17 0.14
C LYS A 58 -2.54 -9.96 1.03
N ASP A 59 -2.04 -9.99 2.26
CA ASP A 59 -2.22 -8.87 3.18
C ASP A 59 -1.50 -7.61 2.70
N LEU A 60 -0.31 -7.77 2.13
CA LEU A 60 0.47 -6.67 1.60
C LEU A 60 -0.20 -6.03 0.38
N ASP A 61 -0.73 -6.83 -0.55
CA ASP A 61 -1.56 -6.36 -1.66
C ASP A 61 -2.80 -5.59 -1.15
N GLY A 62 -3.51 -6.15 -0.17
CA GLY A 62 -4.64 -5.48 0.47
C GLY A 62 -4.26 -4.14 1.10
N LYS A 63 -3.10 -4.06 1.77
CA LYS A 63 -2.61 -2.82 2.38
C LYS A 63 -2.28 -1.73 1.36
N PHE A 64 -1.73 -2.10 0.20
CA PHE A 64 -1.48 -1.13 -0.86
C PHE A 64 -2.78 -0.60 -1.49
N LYS A 65 -3.79 -1.46 -1.64
CA LYS A 65 -5.13 -1.02 -2.10
C LYS A 65 -5.79 -0.09 -1.10
N GLU A 66 -5.77 -0.44 0.18
CA GLU A 66 -6.31 0.39 1.27
C GLU A 66 -5.62 1.76 1.30
N LEU A 67 -4.30 1.80 1.13
CA LEU A 67 -3.55 3.05 1.05
C LEU A 67 -4.11 3.98 -0.04
N VAL A 68 -4.26 3.46 -1.27
CA VAL A 68 -4.78 4.26 -2.39
C VAL A 68 -6.19 4.78 -2.10
N GLU A 69 -7.07 3.96 -1.51
CA GLU A 69 -8.42 4.39 -1.17
C GLU A 69 -8.46 5.47 -0.10
N VAL A 70 -7.69 5.31 0.97
CA VAL A 70 -7.63 6.28 2.08
C VAL A 70 -7.07 7.61 1.58
N THR A 71 -5.97 7.60 0.84
CA THR A 71 -5.39 8.81 0.27
C THR A 71 -6.35 9.55 -0.66
N LYS A 72 -7.11 8.83 -1.50
CA LYS A 72 -8.16 9.43 -2.35
C LYS A 72 -9.24 10.12 -1.52
N LYS A 73 -9.78 9.44 -0.50
CA LYS A 73 -10.82 9.99 0.39
C LYS A 73 -10.32 11.23 1.15
N GLU A 74 -9.06 11.25 1.58
CA GLU A 74 -8.49 12.42 2.24
C GLU A 74 -8.33 13.61 1.30
N LYS A 75 -7.94 13.38 0.04
CA LYS A 75 -7.88 14.44 -0.98
C LYS A 75 -9.25 15.02 -1.27
N GLU A 76 -10.28 14.19 -1.37
CA GLU A 76 -11.67 14.62 -1.58
C GLU A 76 -12.15 15.51 -0.43
N LYS A 77 -11.94 15.08 0.82
CA LYS A 77 -12.28 15.87 2.02
C LYS A 77 -11.56 17.23 2.05
N LYS A 78 -10.28 17.28 1.66
CA LYS A 78 -9.52 18.55 1.58
C LYS A 78 -10.11 19.48 0.51
N LYS A 79 -10.56 18.96 -0.63
CA LYS A 79 -11.20 19.75 -1.69
C LYS A 79 -12.54 20.32 -1.25
N GLU A 80 -13.38 19.51 -0.61
CA GLU A 80 -14.69 19.96 -0.08
C GLU A 80 -14.52 21.07 0.95
N LYS A 81 -13.55 20.95 1.86
CA LYS A 81 -13.28 21.97 2.87
C LYS A 81 -12.85 23.31 2.24
N ASN A 82 -11.99 23.28 1.23
CA ASN A 82 -11.51 24.49 0.55
C ASN A 82 -12.56 25.18 -0.34
N GLN A 83 -13.66 24.49 -0.68
CA GLN A 83 -14.78 25.09 -1.44
C GLN A 83 -15.85 25.70 -0.53
N ALA A 84 -15.82 25.37 0.77
CA ALA A 84 -16.75 25.86 1.78
C ALA A 84 -16.21 27.09 2.55
N GLU A 85 -14.96 27.48 2.31
CA GLU A 85 -14.29 28.67 2.84
C GLU A 85 -14.24 29.78 1.77
#